data_AF-Q3Z695-F1
#
_entry.id   AF-Q3Z695-F1
#
_cell.length_a   1.000
_cell.length_b   1.000
_cell.length_c   1.000
_cell.angle_alpha   90.00
_cell.angle_beta   90.00
_cell.angle_gamma   90.00
#
_symmetry.space_group_name_H-M   'P 1'
#
loop_
_entity.id
_entity.type
_entity.pdbx_description
1 polymer ?
#
loop_
_entity_poly.entity_id
_entity_poly.type
_entity_poly.pdbx_seq_one_letter_code
_entity_poly.pdbx_strand_id
1 'polypeptide(L)'
;MHRLIRFALTFISIFSIGLLAACANSKNIIEQPEQIPEVCPDTLVQIDEAVLSAAIDENGNPIQLTHEFTVETPKIYCTFIVPDICCTTLFVRWFYGEEIIGTWEGVGIGNLIPQTLSLDKPAGGFAKGDYRVTMYLGFRELVTEYFTIN
;
A
#
# COMPACT_ATOMS: atom_id res chain seq x y z
N MET A 1 6.32 61.89 -29.67
CA MET A 1 5.59 62.73 -30.64
C MET A 1 5.90 62.19 -32.04
N HIS A 2 4.86 62.05 -32.88
CA HIS A 2 4.82 61.53 -34.27
C HIS A 2 4.88 60.00 -34.44
N ARG A 3 3.80 59.30 -34.85
CA ARG A 3 3.06 59.32 -36.16
C ARG A 3 3.98 58.85 -37.30
N LEU A 4 3.65 57.97 -38.26
CA LEU A 4 2.43 57.33 -38.78
C LEU A 4 2.92 56.23 -39.78
N ILE A 5 2.17 55.13 -39.89
CA ILE A 5 1.61 54.51 -41.13
C ILE A 5 2.52 54.45 -42.39
N ARG A 6 2.68 53.24 -42.97
CA ARG A 6 2.11 52.84 -44.29
C ARG A 6 2.49 51.42 -44.70
N PHE A 7 1.42 50.62 -44.86
CA PHE A 7 1.34 49.44 -45.73
C PHE A 7 1.83 49.78 -47.14
N ALA A 8 2.65 48.91 -47.71
CA ALA A 8 2.77 48.74 -49.16
C ALA A 8 3.07 47.26 -49.45
N LEU A 9 2.02 46.56 -49.91
CA LEU A 9 2.15 45.29 -50.60
C LEU A 9 2.93 45.51 -51.90
N THR A 10 3.98 44.74 -52.13
CA THR A 10 4.53 44.55 -53.46
C THR A 10 4.80 43.06 -53.66
N PHE A 11 3.93 42.42 -54.44
CA PHE A 11 4.09 41.08 -54.97
C PHE A 11 5.18 41.10 -56.05
N ILE A 12 6.29 40.39 -55.84
CA ILE A 12 7.22 40.01 -56.91
C ILE A 12 7.54 38.53 -56.75
N SER A 13 7.04 37.76 -57.71
CA SER A 13 7.27 36.33 -57.92
C SER A 13 8.68 36.13 -58.50
N ILE A 14 9.52 35.31 -57.87
CA ILE A 14 10.61 34.61 -58.57
C ILE A 14 10.72 33.17 -58.06
N PHE A 15 10.61 32.28 -59.04
CA PHE A 15 10.73 30.83 -59.03
C PHE A 15 12.20 30.44 -58.81
N SER A 16 12.50 29.69 -57.75
CA SER A 16 13.80 29.00 -57.60
C SER A 16 13.56 27.62 -57.01
N ILE A 17 13.68 26.61 -57.87
CA ILE A 17 13.74 25.20 -57.52
C ILE A 17 15.06 24.97 -56.78
N GLY A 18 14.97 24.66 -55.48
CA GLY A 18 16.07 24.22 -54.64
C GLY A 18 15.81 22.80 -54.16
N LEU A 19 16.62 21.86 -54.66
CA LEU A 19 16.68 20.46 -54.27
C LEU A 19 16.95 20.27 -52.76
N LEU A 20 16.22 19.32 -52.19
CA LEU A 20 16.66 18.30 -51.22
C LEU A 20 17.65 18.72 -50.11
N ALA A 21 17.13 18.88 -48.89
CA ALA A 21 17.85 18.46 -47.69
C ALA A 21 16.86 18.14 -46.55
N ALA A 22 16.87 16.87 -46.14
CA ALA A 22 16.46 16.34 -44.84
C ALA A 22 15.13 16.84 -44.25
N CYS A 23 14.08 16.01 -44.35
CA CYS A 23 13.07 15.97 -43.31
C CYS A 23 13.76 15.61 -42.00
N ALA A 24 14.03 16.62 -41.18
CA ALA A 24 14.24 16.47 -39.76
C ALA A 24 12.97 15.87 -39.17
N ASN A 25 12.84 14.54 -39.24
CA ASN A 25 11.87 13.83 -38.44
C ASN A 25 12.48 13.72 -37.04
N SER A 26 12.49 14.85 -36.33
CA SER A 26 12.51 14.84 -34.88
C SER A 26 11.25 14.06 -34.49
N LYS A 27 11.43 12.77 -34.20
CA LYS A 27 10.47 12.04 -33.39
C LYS A 27 10.41 12.81 -32.08
N ASN A 28 9.46 13.75 -32.00
CA ASN A 28 8.86 14.13 -30.75
C ASN A 28 8.32 12.83 -30.17
N ILE A 29 9.16 12.14 -29.39
CA ILE A 29 8.69 11.28 -28.33
C ILE A 29 8.04 12.28 -27.39
N ILE A 30 6.76 12.53 -27.61
CA ILE A 30 5.91 13.04 -26.56
C ILE A 30 5.94 11.91 -25.55
N GLU A 31 6.79 12.04 -24.54
CA GLU A 31 6.67 11.26 -23.31
C GLU A 31 5.23 11.51 -22.85
N GLN A 32 4.37 10.54 -23.14
CA GLN A 32 3.02 10.53 -22.65
C GLN A 32 3.16 10.68 -21.13
N PRO A 33 2.65 11.77 -20.52
CA PRO A 33 2.76 11.92 -19.08
C PRO A 33 2.15 10.67 -18.47
N GLU A 34 2.95 9.95 -17.69
CA GLU A 34 2.55 8.75 -16.97
C GLU A 34 1.24 9.08 -16.28
N GLN A 35 0.15 8.49 -16.77
CA GLN A 35 -1.18 8.77 -16.24
C GLN A 35 -1.20 8.22 -14.83
N ILE A 36 -1.01 9.09 -13.83
CA ILE A 36 -1.19 8.75 -12.43
C ILE A 36 -2.63 8.22 -12.34
N PRO A 37 -2.85 6.95 -11.94
CA PRO A 37 -4.19 6.43 -11.82
C PRO A 37 -4.96 7.33 -10.85
N GLU A 38 -6.07 7.88 -11.31
CA GLU A 38 -6.94 8.78 -10.53
C GLU A 38 -7.54 8.08 -9.29
N VAL A 39 -7.40 6.75 -9.23
CA VAL A 39 -7.86 5.87 -8.16
C VAL A 39 -6.65 5.15 -7.55
N CYS A 40 -6.55 5.18 -6.22
CA CYS A 40 -5.53 4.46 -5.47
C CYS A 40 -5.63 2.95 -5.77
N PRO A 41 -4.58 2.30 -6.33
CA PRO A 41 -4.62 0.87 -6.70
C PRO A 41 -4.86 -0.06 -5.50
N ASP A 42 -4.55 0.39 -4.28
CA ASP A 42 -4.74 -0.37 -3.04
C ASP A 42 -6.21 -0.75 -2.77
N THR A 43 -7.16 -0.09 -3.45
CA THR A 43 -8.59 -0.39 -3.32
C THR A 43 -8.96 -1.85 -3.61
N LEU A 44 -8.14 -2.55 -4.41
CA LEU A 44 -8.34 -3.96 -4.76
C LEU A 44 -7.53 -4.94 -3.90
N VAL A 45 -6.70 -4.44 -2.98
CA VAL A 45 -5.88 -5.30 -2.12
C VAL A 45 -6.75 -6.18 -1.24
N GLN A 46 -6.38 -7.44 -1.13
CA GLN A 46 -7.01 -8.40 -0.23
C GLN A 46 -5.91 -9.13 0.55
N ILE A 47 -6.27 -9.57 1.75
CA ILE A 47 -5.48 -10.52 2.54
C ILE A 47 -6.37 -11.74 2.65
N ASP A 48 -5.97 -12.83 2.01
CA ASP A 48 -6.78 -14.06 1.95
C ASP A 48 -6.80 -14.78 3.31
N GLU A 49 -5.68 -14.71 4.03
CA GLU A 49 -5.50 -15.44 5.29
C GLU A 49 -4.54 -14.69 6.23
N ALA A 50 -4.84 -14.77 7.52
CA ALA A 50 -3.91 -14.46 8.59
C ALA A 50 -3.88 -15.64 9.56
N VAL A 51 -2.69 -16.01 10.03
CA VAL A 51 -2.50 -17.16 10.92
C VAL A 51 -1.99 -16.70 12.27
N LEU A 52 -2.56 -17.26 13.32
CA LEU A 52 -2.15 -17.04 14.70
C LEU A 52 -1.22 -18.15 15.18
N SER A 53 -0.18 -17.77 15.93
CA SER A 53 0.77 -18.73 16.49
C SER A 53 1.32 -18.31 17.85
N ALA A 54 1.73 -19.29 18.65
CA ALA A 54 2.39 -19.07 19.93
C ALA A 54 3.91 -18.85 19.80
N ALA A 55 4.48 -19.16 18.63
CA ALA A 55 5.89 -19.02 18.34
C ALA A 55 6.15 -18.73 16.85
N ILE A 56 7.38 -18.31 16.55
CA ILE A 56 7.90 -18.16 15.20
C ILE A 56 9.28 -18.82 15.10
N ASP A 57 9.65 -19.26 13.90
CA ASP A 57 11.00 -19.73 13.62
C ASP A 57 12.00 -18.56 13.47
N GLU A 58 13.27 -18.88 13.23
CA GLU A 58 14.34 -17.88 13.02
C GLU A 58 14.15 -17.00 11.78
N ASN A 59 13.29 -17.42 10.85
CA ASN A 59 12.96 -16.69 9.62
C ASN A 59 11.66 -15.88 9.75
N GLY A 60 11.02 -15.91 10.91
CA GLY A 60 9.77 -15.20 11.17
C GLY A 60 8.50 -15.93 10.71
N ASN A 61 8.60 -17.20 10.30
CA ASN A 61 7.45 -18.00 9.93
C ASN A 61 6.72 -18.52 11.19
N PRO A 62 5.38 -18.61 11.16
CA PRO A 62 4.61 -19.08 12.30
C PRO A 62 4.85 -20.56 12.54
N ILE A 63 5.16 -20.91 13.80
CA ILE A 63 5.22 -22.29 14.28
C ILE A 63 4.32 -22.42 15.51
N GLN A 64 3.75 -23.60 15.77
CA GLN A 64 2.72 -23.79 16.80
C GLN A 64 1.48 -22.92 16.55
N LEU A 65 0.82 -23.18 15.42
CA LEU A 65 -0.45 -22.54 15.08
C LEU A 65 -1.51 -22.86 16.13
N THR A 66 -2.21 -21.85 16.62
CA THR A 66 -3.26 -22.02 17.62
C THR A 66 -4.16 -20.80 17.67
N HIS A 67 -5.42 -21.03 18.06
CA HIS A 67 -6.38 -19.99 18.44
C HIS A 67 -6.68 -20.02 19.93
N GLU A 68 -5.98 -20.87 20.68
CA GLU A 68 -6.10 -21.00 22.12
C GLU A 68 -4.75 -20.70 22.76
N PHE A 69 -4.74 -19.69 23.62
CA PHE A 69 -3.57 -19.23 24.35
C PHE A 69 -3.85 -19.28 25.86
N THR A 70 -2.80 -19.09 26.66
CA THR A 70 -2.91 -19.07 28.12
C THR A 70 -2.62 -17.66 28.63
N VAL A 71 -3.08 -17.36 29.85
CA VAL A 71 -2.77 -16.09 30.52
C VAL A 71 -1.28 -15.76 30.60
N GLU A 72 -0.42 -16.78 30.56
CA GLU A 72 1.04 -16.66 30.63
C GLU A 72 1.76 -16.75 29.27
N THR A 73 1.03 -16.88 28.17
CA THR A 73 1.64 -16.89 26.83
C THR A 73 2.42 -15.58 26.64
N PRO A 74 3.74 -15.61 26.36
CA PRO A 74 4.58 -14.42 26.38
C PRO A 74 4.29 -13.46 25.23
N LYS A 75 3.98 -13.99 24.04
CA LYS A 75 3.58 -13.24 22.85
C LYS A 75 2.58 -14.06 22.04
N ILE A 76 1.65 -13.36 21.42
CA ILE A 76 0.75 -13.92 20.42
C ILE A 76 1.16 -13.32 19.08
N TYR A 77 1.48 -14.17 18.10
CA TYR A 77 1.90 -13.72 16.78
C TYR A 77 0.74 -13.81 15.81
N CYS A 78 0.65 -12.84 14.91
CA CYS A 78 -0.20 -12.85 13.75
C CYS A 78 0.67 -12.67 12.51
N THR A 79 0.68 -13.68 11.65
CA THR A 79 1.42 -13.67 10.39
C THR A 79 0.45 -13.61 9.22
N PHE A 80 0.72 -12.75 8.26
CA PHE A 80 -0.10 -12.56 7.06
C PHE A 80 0.77 -12.20 5.86
N ILE A 81 0.22 -12.38 4.66
CA ILE A 81 0.85 -11.93 3.42
C ILE A 81 -0.05 -10.86 2.82
N VAL A 82 0.55 -9.75 2.41
CA VAL A 82 -0.15 -8.65 1.77
C VAL A 82 0.60 -8.23 0.50
N PRO A 83 -0.10 -7.99 -0.62
CA PRO A 83 0.52 -7.36 -1.79
C PRO A 83 0.99 -5.94 -1.46
N ASP A 84 1.77 -5.35 -2.35
CA ASP A 84 2.30 -4.00 -2.20
C ASP A 84 1.16 -2.97 -2.02
N ILE A 85 1.27 -2.17 -0.96
CA ILE A 85 0.36 -1.08 -0.62
C ILE A 85 1.14 0.23 -0.78
N CYS A 86 0.68 1.15 -1.62
CA CYS A 86 1.45 2.35 -1.97
C CYS A 86 0.78 3.68 -1.62
N CYS A 87 -0.53 3.71 -1.40
CA CYS A 87 -1.32 4.94 -1.22
C CYS A 87 -2.31 4.89 -0.05
N THR A 88 -2.35 3.78 0.69
CA THR A 88 -3.19 3.57 1.87
C THR A 88 -2.37 3.05 3.06
N THR A 89 -2.92 3.16 4.27
CA THR A 89 -2.34 2.62 5.50
C THR A 89 -2.97 1.27 5.83
N LEU A 90 -2.14 0.25 6.09
CA LEU A 90 -2.59 -0.97 6.75
C LEU A 90 -2.58 -0.75 8.26
N PHE A 91 -3.70 -1.01 8.92
CA PHE A 91 -3.81 -1.07 10.37
C PHE A 91 -3.98 -2.52 10.80
N VAL A 92 -3.27 -2.94 11.84
CA VAL A 92 -3.53 -4.22 12.53
C VAL A 92 -3.89 -3.91 13.96
N ARG A 93 -5.12 -4.24 14.35
CA ARG A 93 -5.68 -3.90 15.67
C ARG A 93 -6.03 -5.15 16.42
N TRP A 94 -5.59 -5.21 17.67
CA TRP A 94 -5.88 -6.28 18.62
C TRP A 94 -6.98 -5.82 19.55
N PHE A 95 -7.94 -6.71 19.83
CA PHE A 95 -9.11 -6.41 20.64
C PHE A 95 -9.30 -7.43 21.75
N TYR A 96 -9.76 -6.95 22.91
CA TYR A 96 -10.38 -7.75 23.96
C TYR A 96 -11.83 -7.30 24.11
N GLY A 97 -12.78 -8.16 23.72
CA GLY A 97 -14.16 -7.70 23.46
C GLY A 97 -14.19 -6.59 22.41
N GLU A 98 -14.68 -5.41 22.79
CA GLU A 98 -14.75 -4.21 21.93
C GLU A 98 -13.60 -3.21 22.17
N GLU A 99 -12.73 -3.46 23.15
CA GLU A 99 -11.62 -2.56 23.48
C GLU A 99 -10.41 -2.86 22.59
N ILE A 100 -9.84 -1.83 21.96
CA ILE A 100 -8.55 -1.93 21.26
C ILE A 100 -7.42 -1.94 22.29
N ILE A 101 -6.69 -3.05 22.36
CA ILE A 101 -5.59 -3.27 23.30
C ILE A 101 -4.21 -3.18 22.63
N GLY A 102 -4.17 -3.11 21.30
CA GLY A 102 -2.95 -2.96 20.53
C GLY A 102 -3.24 -2.45 19.13
N THR A 103 -2.37 -1.61 18.59
CA THR A 103 -2.47 -1.12 17.21
C THR A 103 -1.08 -1.04 16.61
N TRP A 104 -0.98 -1.52 15.37
CA TRP A 104 0.14 -1.31 14.49
C TRP A 104 -0.36 -0.64 13.21
N GLU A 105 0.47 0.21 12.62
CA GLU A 105 0.19 0.86 11.34
C GLU A 105 1.42 0.81 10.43
N GLY A 106 1.19 0.63 9.13
CA GLY A 106 2.23 0.61 8.11
C GLY A 106 1.77 1.26 6.81
N VAL A 107 2.66 2.01 6.18
CA VAL A 107 2.48 2.65 4.87
C VAL A 107 3.63 2.22 3.97
N GLY A 108 3.38 1.96 2.69
CA GLY A 108 4.44 1.52 1.78
C GLY A 108 4.94 0.11 2.10
N ILE A 109 4.07 -0.74 2.64
CA ILE A 109 4.37 -2.12 3.04
C ILE A 109 3.86 -3.10 2.00
N GLY A 110 4.30 -4.35 2.09
CA GLY A 110 3.93 -5.40 1.15
C GLY A 110 5.04 -5.64 0.14
N ASN A 111 5.27 -6.92 -0.10
CA ASN A 111 6.25 -7.48 -1.03
C ASN A 111 5.96 -8.97 -1.27
N LEU A 112 4.72 -9.40 -0.97
CA LEU A 112 4.27 -10.79 -1.02
C LEU A 112 5.11 -11.76 -0.16
N ILE A 113 5.79 -11.28 0.88
CA ILE A 113 6.43 -12.13 1.88
C ILE A 113 5.65 -12.10 3.21
N PRO A 114 5.75 -13.14 4.04
CA PRO A 114 5.13 -13.16 5.37
C PRO A 114 5.56 -11.95 6.21
N GLN A 115 4.56 -11.23 6.71
CA GLN A 115 4.71 -10.17 7.71
C GLN A 115 4.20 -10.69 9.04
N THR A 116 5.01 -10.57 10.09
CA THR A 116 4.64 -11.06 11.43
C THR A 116 4.59 -9.90 12.41
N LEU A 117 3.46 -9.73 13.07
CA LEU A 117 3.26 -8.80 14.18
C LEU A 117 2.97 -9.59 15.46
N SER A 118 3.26 -8.99 16.61
CA SER A 118 3.03 -9.62 17.90
C SER A 118 2.25 -8.74 18.86
N LEU A 119 1.38 -9.37 19.64
CA LEU A 119 0.82 -8.81 20.86
C LEU A 119 1.64 -9.32 22.06
N ASP A 120 2.30 -8.41 22.77
CA ASP A 120 3.09 -8.74 23.95
C ASP A 120 2.22 -8.95 25.18
N LYS A 121 2.59 -9.92 26.03
CA LYS A 121 1.93 -10.17 27.30
C LYS A 121 2.03 -8.94 28.21
N PRO A 122 0.91 -8.41 28.73
CA PRO A 122 0.93 -7.39 29.78
C PRO A 122 1.63 -7.90 31.06
N ALA A 123 2.11 -6.99 31.91
CA ALA A 123 2.81 -7.37 33.14
C ALA A 123 1.99 -8.31 34.06
N GLY A 124 0.66 -8.16 34.08
CA GLY A 124 -0.27 -9.00 34.84
C GLY A 124 -0.75 -10.27 34.14
N GLY A 125 -0.20 -10.58 32.96
CA GLY A 125 -0.74 -11.60 32.07
C GLY A 125 -1.90 -11.06 31.22
N PHE A 126 -2.37 -11.91 30.31
CA PHE A 126 -3.59 -11.61 29.57
C PHE A 126 -4.83 -11.89 30.42
N ALA A 127 -5.90 -11.11 30.21
CA ALA A 127 -7.20 -11.45 30.77
C ALA A 127 -7.76 -12.70 30.07
N LYS A 128 -8.56 -13.48 30.78
CA LYS A 128 -9.26 -14.61 30.15
C LYS A 128 -10.44 -14.12 29.33
N GLY A 129 -10.73 -14.82 28.23
CA GLY A 129 -11.88 -14.57 27.38
C GLY A 129 -11.52 -14.48 25.91
N ASP A 130 -12.42 -13.87 25.15
CA ASP A 130 -12.35 -13.83 23.69
C ASP A 130 -11.67 -12.55 23.20
N TYR A 131 -10.81 -12.76 22.21
CA TYR A 131 -10.00 -11.76 21.57
C TYR A 131 -10.17 -11.85 20.06
N ARG A 132 -9.80 -10.77 19.37
CA ARG A 132 -9.65 -10.78 17.91
C ARG A 132 -8.50 -9.90 17.49
N VAL A 133 -7.91 -10.22 16.34
CA VAL A 133 -7.05 -9.30 15.59
C VAL A 133 -7.72 -9.02 14.25
N THR A 134 -7.83 -7.74 13.89
CA THR A 134 -8.43 -7.32 12.63
C THR A 134 -7.46 -6.44 11.86
N MET A 135 -7.32 -6.72 10.58
CA MET A 135 -6.54 -5.94 9.65
C MET A 135 -7.45 -5.05 8.82
N TYR A 136 -7.09 -3.78 8.69
CA TYR A 136 -7.83 -2.78 7.92
C TYR A 136 -6.92 -2.10 6.91
N LEU A 137 -7.40 -1.90 5.70
CA LEU A 137 -6.78 -1.01 4.73
C LEU A 137 -7.55 0.30 4.70
N GLY A 138 -6.99 1.35 5.30
CA GLY A 138 -7.72 2.57 5.60
C GLY A 138 -8.88 2.26 6.58
N PHE A 139 -10.11 2.34 6.09
CA PHE A 139 -11.32 2.03 6.87
C PHE A 139 -11.97 0.70 6.51
N ARG A 140 -11.43 -0.03 5.52
CA ARG A 140 -12.00 -1.31 5.07
C ARG A 140 -11.36 -2.45 5.83
N GLU A 141 -12.19 -3.25 6.50
CA GLU A 141 -11.77 -4.53 7.08
C GLU A 141 -11.35 -5.50 5.96
N LEU A 142 -10.18 -6.12 6.12
CA LEU A 142 -9.66 -7.12 5.18
C LEU A 142 -9.87 -8.54 5.73
N VAL A 143 -9.38 -8.79 6.94
CA VAL A 143 -9.43 -10.10 7.60
C VAL A 143 -9.52 -9.90 9.12
N THR A 144 -10.24 -10.80 9.77
CA THR A 144 -10.37 -10.87 11.23
C THR A 144 -10.12 -12.30 11.69
N GLU A 145 -9.18 -12.46 12.63
CA GLU A 145 -8.91 -13.73 13.30
C GLU A 145 -9.36 -13.67 14.76
N TYR A 146 -10.13 -14.66 15.19
CA TYR A 146 -10.61 -14.80 16.56
C TYR A 146 -9.73 -15.79 17.33
N PHE A 147 -9.52 -15.54 18.62
CA PHE A 147 -8.80 -16.43 19.51
C PHE A 147 -9.26 -16.27 20.95
N THR A 148 -8.96 -17.26 21.79
CA THR A 148 -9.36 -17.30 23.19
C THR A 148 -8.14 -17.43 24.10
N ILE A 149 -8.21 -16.79 25.26
CA ILE A 149 -7.23 -16.91 26.34
C ILE A 149 -7.88 -17.64 27.52
N ASN A 150 -7.30 -18.79 27.87
CA ASN A 150 -7.79 -19.73 28.89
C ASN A 150 -7.02 -19.69 30.21
#